data_AF-A0A949AEH0-F1
#
_entry.id   AF-A0A949AEH0-F1
#
_cell.length_a   1.000
_cell.length_b   1.000
_cell.length_c   1.000
_cell.angle_alpha   90.00
_cell.angle_beta   90.00
_cell.angle_gamma   90.00
#
_symmetry.space_group_name_H-M   'P 1'
#
loop_
_entity.id
_entity.type
_entity.pdbx_description
1 polymer ?
#
loop_
_entity_poly.entity_id
_entity_poly.type
_entity_poly.pdbx_seq_one_letter_code
_entity_poly.pdbx_strand_id
1 'polypeptide(L)' 'MVPSSEAVRSEAVQTLIKRMGITKAAIFIRENLAQKMDYLKVKEELFAGKSVAKLYKEIKKSEK' A
#
# COMPACT_ATOMS: atom_id res chain seq x y z
N MET A 1 -15.01 -9.68 -16.30
CA MET A 1 -13.58 -9.56 -15.93
C MET A 1 -13.47 -8.40 -14.96
N VAL A 2 -12.99 -8.63 -13.73
CA VAL A 2 -12.88 -7.57 -12.72
C VAL A 2 -11.57 -6.80 -13.00
N PRO A 3 -11.59 -5.46 -13.10
CA PRO A 3 -10.39 -4.68 -13.37
C PRO A 3 -9.37 -4.84 -12.24
N SER A 4 -8.08 -4.76 -12.58
CA SER A 4 -7.02 -4.84 -11.58
C SER A 4 -7.08 -3.63 -10.64
N SER A 5 -6.68 -3.83 -9.39
CA SER A 5 -6.65 -2.75 -8.39
C SER A 5 -5.77 -1.58 -8.83
N GLU A 6 -4.74 -1.84 -9.63
CA GLU A 6 -3.87 -0.84 -10.21
C GLU A 6 -4.54 -0.03 -11.31
N ALA A 7 -5.32 -0.67 -12.19
CA ALA A 7 -6.10 0.01 -13.22
C ALA A 7 -7.12 0.97 -12.59
N VAL A 8 -7.85 0.50 -11.57
CA VAL A 8 -8.84 1.31 -10.84
C VAL A 8 -8.18 2.51 -10.15
N ARG A 9 -7.01 2.32 -9.52
CA ARG A 9 -6.27 3.43 -8.89
C ARG A 9 -5.80 4.46 -9.92
N SER A 10 -5.29 4.01 -11.06
CA SER A 10 -4.81 4.91 -12.12
C SER A 10 -5.95 5.77 -12.68
N GLU A 11 -7.11 5.17 -12.95
CA GLU A 11 -8.30 5.88 -13.43
C GLU A 11 -8.82 6.91 -12.42
N ALA A 12 -8.83 6.55 -11.13
CA ALA A 12 -9.23 7.47 -10.06
C ALA A 12 -8.29 8.69 -9.98
N VAL A 13 -6.96 8.48 -10.03
CA VAL A 13 -5.97 9.57 -10.02
C VAL A 13 -6.12 10.46 -11.24
N GLN A 14 -6.29 9.88 -12.44
CA GLN A 14 -6.50 10.65 -13.66
C GLN A 14 -7.80 11.48 -13.60
N THR A 15 -8.86 10.93 -13.02
CA THR A 15 -10.14 11.63 -12.83
C THR A 15 -9.98 12.82 -11.89
N LEU A 16 -9.25 12.66 -10.79
CA LEU A 16 -8.94 13.75 -9.86
C LEU A 16 -8.13 14.86 -10.55
N ILE A 17 -7.11 14.50 -11.34
CA ILE A 17 -6.31 15.48 -12.09
C ILE A 17 -7.17 16.23 -13.10
N LYS A 18 -8.04 15.53 -13.86
CA LYS A 18 -8.94 16.15 -14.84
C LYS A 18 -9.93 17.11 -14.20
N ARG A 19 -10.48 16.79 -13.02
CA ARG A 19 -11.52 17.62 -12.38
C ARG A 19 -10.96 18.79 -11.58
N MET A 20 -9.75 18.65 -11.03
CA MET A 20 -9.24 19.58 -10.01
C MET A 20 -7.97 20.31 -10.47
N GLY A 21 -7.33 19.83 -11.53
CA GLY A 21 -5.97 20.23 -11.91
C GLY A 21 -4.90 19.51 -11.09
N ILE A 22 -3.70 19.40 -11.66
CA ILE A 22 -2.61 18.59 -11.11
C ILE A 22 -2.21 19.02 -9.69
N THR A 23 -2.17 20.32 -9.42
CA THR A 23 -1.75 20.85 -8.11
C THR A 23 -2.72 20.48 -7.00
N LYS A 24 -4.03 20.69 -7.20
CA LYS A 24 -5.05 20.38 -6.19
C LYS A 24 -5.21 18.87 -6.00
N ALA A 25 -5.12 18.10 -7.09
CA ALA A 25 -5.15 16.64 -7.03
C ALA A 25 -3.95 16.09 -6.23
N ALA A 26 -2.75 16.63 -6.42
CA ALA A 26 -1.56 16.23 -5.68
C ALA A 26 -1.69 16.51 -4.17
N ILE A 27 -2.20 17.69 -3.80
CA ILE A 27 -2.46 18.05 -2.40
C ILE A 27 -3.50 17.11 -1.79
N PHE A 28 -4.63 16.89 -2.48
CA PHE A 28 -5.69 15.99 -2.03
C PHE A 28 -5.19 14.55 -1.81
N ILE A 29 -4.43 14.02 -2.77
CA ILE A 29 -3.83 12.69 -2.67
C ILE A 29 -2.89 12.64 -1.47
N ARG A 30 -1.99 13.62 -1.31
CA ARG A 30 -1.06 13.67 -0.18
C ARG A 30 -1.76 13.70 1.18
N GLU A 31 -2.87 14.42 1.30
CA GLU A 31 -3.52 14.66 2.59
C GLU A 31 -4.54 13.58 2.96
N ASN A 32 -5.15 12.91 1.97
CA ASN A 32 -6.27 12.00 2.20
C ASN A 32 -5.97 10.55 1.77
N LEU A 33 -5.14 10.37 0.74
CA LEU A 33 -4.92 9.07 0.11
C LEU A 33 -3.51 8.52 0.33
N ALA A 34 -2.53 9.39 0.59
CA ALA A 34 -1.26 9.01 1.16
C ALA A 34 -1.47 8.77 2.65
N GLN A 35 -2.17 7.68 2.99
CA GLN A 35 -1.97 7.10 4.30
C GLN A 35 -0.49 6.78 4.38
N LYS A 36 0.18 7.40 5.36
CA LYS A 36 1.43 6.89 5.93
C LYS A 36 1.06 5.50 6.45
N MET A 37 1.13 4.49 5.60
CA MET A 37 1.21 3.12 6.08
C MET A 37 2.54 3.12 6.80
N ASP A 38 2.46 3.23 8.13
CA ASP A 38 3.63 3.20 8.96
C ASP A 38 4.18 1.78 8.83
N TYR A 39 5.07 1.62 7.86
CA TYR A 39 5.68 0.35 7.53
C TYR A 39 6.33 -0.25 8.79
N LEU A 40 6.82 0.58 9.70
CA LEU A 40 7.36 0.11 10.97
C LEU A 40 6.23 -0.41 11.87
N LYS A 41 5.12 0.33 12.01
CA LYS A 41 3.94 -0.15 12.75
C LYS A 41 3.39 -1.45 12.19
N VAL A 42 3.23 -1.56 10.87
CA VAL A 42 2.72 -2.77 10.21
C VAL A 42 3.71 -3.92 10.33
N LYS A 43 5.02 -3.67 10.19
CA LYS A 43 6.07 -4.67 10.40
C LYS A 43 6.08 -5.13 11.86
N GLU A 44 5.92 -4.23 12.81
CA GLU A 44 5.80 -4.56 14.23
C GLU A 44 4.53 -5.38 14.50
N GLU A 45 3.36 -4.98 14.02
CA GLU A 45 2.12 -5.75 14.20
C GLU A 45 2.20 -7.16 13.60
N LEU A 46 2.85 -7.33 12.44
CA LEU A 46 2.97 -8.62 11.76
C LEU A 46 4.03 -9.55 12.34
N PHE A 47 5.11 -8.99 12.90
CA PHE A 47 6.30 -9.74 13.28
C PHE A 47 6.72 -9.56 14.74
N ALA A 48 5.97 -8.79 15.53
CA ALA A 48 6.18 -8.68 16.97
C ALA A 48 6.15 -10.07 17.61
N GLY A 49 7.17 -10.36 18.42
CA GLY A 49 7.31 -11.65 19.10
C GLY A 49 7.78 -12.81 18.22
N LYS A 50 8.04 -12.61 16.92
CA LYS A 50 8.68 -13.64 16.08
C LYS A 50 10.18 -13.37 15.97
N SER A 51 11.00 -14.34 16.39
CA SER A 51 12.44 -14.26 16.14
C SER A 51 12.74 -14.43 14.65
N VAL A 52 13.83 -13.81 14.19
CA VAL A 52 14.30 -13.92 12.79
C VAL A 52 14.43 -15.39 12.36
N ALA A 53 14.91 -16.25 13.25
CA ALA A 53 15.04 -17.69 13.00
C ALA A 53 13.68 -18.40 12.78
N LYS A 54 12.61 -17.95 13.47
CA LYS A 54 11.26 -18.49 13.30
C LYS A 54 10.66 -18.04 11.97
N LEU A 55 10.84 -16.77 11.60
CA LEU A 55 10.41 -16.22 10.32
C LEU A 55 11.07 -16.94 9.14
N TYR A 56 12.39 -17.16 9.22
CA TYR A 56 13.13 -17.85 8.17
C TYR A 56 12.65 -19.30 7.97
N LYS A 57 12.31 -20.00 9.06
CA LYS A 57 11.74 -21.35 9.00
C LYS A 57 10.33 -21.37 8.41
N GLU A 58 9.51 -20.35 8.68
CA GLU A 58 8.16 -20.22 8.12
C GLU A 58 8.24 -19.98 6.59
N ILE A 59 9.11 -19.06 6.15
CA ILE A 59 9.30 -18.75 4.71
C ILE A 59 9.80 -19.99 3.94
N LYS A 60 10.80 -20.71 4.47
CA LYS A 60 11.30 -21.94 3.85
C LYS A 60 10.27 -23.08 3.80
N LYS A 61 9.24 -23.06 4.66
CA LYS A 61 8.16 -24.06 4.64
C LYS A 61 7.11 -23.73 3.58
N SER A 62 6.88 -22.44 3.28
CA SER A 62 5.94 -22.02 2.24
C SER A 62 6.48 -22.14 0.81
N GLU A 63 7.78 -22.35 0.64
CA GLU A 63 8.44 -22.60 -0.66
C GLU A 63 8.46 -24.09 -1.08
N LYS A 64 7.81 -24.97 -0.30
CA LYS A 64 7.56 -26.37 -0.65
C LYS A 64 6.11 -26.58 -1.03
#